data_AF-A0A9D8N0V9-F1
#
_entry.id   AF-A0A9D8N0V9-F1
#
_cell.length_a   1.000
_cell.length_b   1.000
_cell.length_c   1.000
_cell.angle_alpha   90.00
_cell.angle_beta   90.00
_cell.angle_gamma   90.00
#
_symmetry.space_group_name_H-M   'P 1'
#
loop_
_entity.id
_entity.type
_entity.pdbx_description
1 polymer ?
#
loop_
_entity_poly.entity_id
_entity_poly.type
_entity_poly.pdbx_seq_one_letter_code
_entity_poly.pdbx_strand_id
1 'polypeptide(L)'
;MRGATLKIAAIVAIIALYAGFCTACAPLKSFEKDVRITAVKLVEQTDGDGNVTETTEEYAVGSVNIFNNWILPAAPSAKNEKGDPFLGWSLKKDFTSGTDDNSLLFNANGIIRYNDVKDYAEAENVTLYAIYQERVIIRNYLTVGYYERESTSGLNEDRVTAFVNNLKAYLKEQGSTDEQLQNVVIKGYNGNVSTVGQLVNDDGNVDIILGMGKNIQSQGGIVYIERETGLIMGGKTERCIALLYESEVARLAYNWMVENAGQLAD
;
A
#
# COMPACT_ATOMS: atom_id res chain seq x y z
N MET A 1 88.23 -20.26 5.81
CA MET A 1 87.33 -19.11 6.06
C MET A 1 86.44 -18.81 4.84
N ARG A 2 85.56 -19.74 4.45
CA ARG A 2 84.62 -19.58 3.30
C ARG A 2 83.20 -20.12 3.58
N GLY A 3 82.87 -20.38 4.86
CA GLY A 3 81.56 -20.94 5.27
C GLY A 3 80.68 -20.00 6.10
N ALA A 4 81.20 -18.85 6.55
CA ALA A 4 80.45 -17.90 7.39
C ALA A 4 79.81 -16.76 6.58
N THR A 5 80.36 -16.42 5.42
CA THR A 5 79.88 -15.32 4.57
C THR A 5 78.64 -15.68 3.74
N LEU A 6 78.40 -16.96 3.46
CA LEU A 6 77.26 -17.40 2.65
C LEU A 6 75.93 -17.45 3.45
N LYS A 7 75.99 -17.61 4.78
CA LYS A 7 74.79 -17.62 5.64
C LYS A 7 74.25 -16.22 5.93
N ILE A 8 75.10 -15.19 5.94
CA ILE A 8 74.68 -13.81 6.15
C ILE A 8 74.01 -13.23 4.89
N ALA A 9 74.52 -13.54 3.70
CA ALA A 9 73.91 -13.11 2.44
C ALA A 9 72.50 -13.69 2.20
N ALA A 10 72.27 -14.96 2.59
CA ALA A 10 70.95 -15.59 2.46
C ALA A 10 69.91 -15.03 3.46
N ILE A 11 70.34 -14.64 4.68
CA ILE A 11 69.45 -14.05 5.68
C ILE A 11 69.10 -12.59 5.33
N VAL A 12 70.04 -11.83 4.77
CA VAL A 12 69.77 -10.44 4.30
C VAL A 12 68.86 -10.42 3.06
N ALA A 13 68.96 -11.41 2.16
CA ALA A 13 68.07 -11.52 1.01
C ALA A 13 66.62 -11.89 1.40
N ILE A 14 66.43 -12.71 2.44
CA ILE A 14 65.08 -13.06 2.94
C ILE A 14 64.44 -11.86 3.67
N ILE A 15 65.20 -11.07 4.44
CA ILE A 15 64.68 -9.88 5.11
C ILE A 15 64.34 -8.76 4.10
N ALA A 16 65.10 -8.63 3.01
CA ALA A 16 64.79 -7.68 1.94
C ALA A 16 63.54 -8.08 1.12
N LEU A 17 63.28 -9.39 0.95
CA LEU A 17 62.04 -9.89 0.34
C LEU A 17 60.80 -9.69 1.22
N TYR A 18 60.94 -9.69 2.56
CA TYR A 18 59.84 -9.37 3.48
C TYR A 18 59.62 -7.85 3.67
N ALA A 19 60.66 -7.02 3.55
CA ALA A 19 60.51 -5.56 3.61
C ALA A 19 59.90 -4.96 2.32
N GLY A 20 60.10 -5.61 1.17
CA GLY A 20 59.52 -5.21 -0.11
C GLY A 20 58.03 -5.56 -0.29
N PHE A 21 57.49 -6.47 0.53
CA PHE A 21 56.06 -6.82 0.50
C PHE A 21 55.19 -5.91 1.39
N CYS A 22 55.78 -5.12 2.29
CA CYS A 22 55.04 -4.21 3.17
C CYS A 22 54.88 -2.78 2.61
N THR A 23 55.39 -2.48 1.41
CA THR A 23 55.19 -1.17 0.76
C THR A 23 54.14 -1.18 -0.36
N ALA A 24 53.50 -2.32 -0.59
CA ALA A 24 52.21 -2.42 -1.27
C ALA A 24 51.07 -2.70 -0.29
N CYS A 25 51.18 -2.24 0.97
CA CYS A 25 49.99 -1.76 1.64
C CYS A 25 49.66 -0.41 0.98
N ALA A 26 48.94 -0.46 -0.15
CA ALA A 26 47.86 0.50 -0.29
C ALA A 26 47.18 0.52 1.09
N PRO A 27 46.92 1.69 1.72
CA PRO A 27 46.20 1.68 2.98
C PRO A 27 45.01 0.74 2.74
N LEU A 28 44.98 -0.40 3.44
CA LEU A 28 43.79 -1.21 3.54
C LEU A 28 42.76 -0.16 3.87
N LYS A 29 41.91 0.19 2.89
CA LYS A 29 40.90 1.24 3.02
C LYS A 29 40.35 1.03 4.41
N SER A 30 40.63 2.00 5.29
CA SER A 30 40.24 1.99 6.70
C SER A 30 39.00 1.13 6.80
N PHE A 31 39.04 -0.05 7.46
CA PHE A 31 37.92 -0.99 7.51
C PHE A 31 36.63 -0.19 7.49
N GLU A 32 35.91 -0.23 6.36
CA GLU A 32 34.79 0.66 6.13
C GLU A 32 33.84 0.45 7.30
N LYS A 33 33.70 1.51 8.12
CA LYS A 33 33.01 1.43 9.40
C LYS A 33 31.56 1.05 9.18
N ASP A 34 30.96 0.45 10.20
CA ASP A 34 29.56 0.07 10.18
C ASP A 34 28.71 1.29 9.82
N VAL A 35 27.95 1.17 8.73
CA VAL A 35 26.94 2.17 8.37
C VAL A 35 25.68 1.78 9.11
N ARG A 36 25.24 2.64 10.03
CA ARG A 36 23.96 2.51 10.70
C ARG A 36 22.85 2.88 9.72
N ILE A 37 21.87 2.01 9.57
CA ILE A 37 20.69 2.27 8.75
C ILE A 37 19.49 2.39 9.67
N THR A 38 18.77 3.50 9.58
CA THR A 38 17.51 3.75 10.29
C THR A 38 16.37 3.74 9.28
N ALA A 39 15.50 2.74 9.36
CA ALA A 39 14.25 2.70 8.63
C ALA A 39 13.20 3.52 9.39
N VAL A 40 12.59 4.50 8.73
CA VAL A 40 11.63 5.44 9.32
C VAL A 40 10.30 5.45 8.58
N LYS A 41 9.21 5.63 9.32
CA LYS A 41 7.88 5.91 8.76
C LYS A 41 7.61 7.42 8.81
N LEU A 42 6.98 7.95 7.76
CA LEU A 42 6.44 9.31 7.78
C LEU A 42 5.09 9.34 8.51
N VAL A 43 4.94 10.29 9.42
CA VAL A 43 3.72 10.49 10.21
C VAL A 43 3.25 11.93 9.99
N GLU A 44 2.08 12.06 9.38
CA GLU A 44 1.38 13.33 9.25
C GLU A 44 0.59 13.58 10.55
N GLN A 45 0.76 14.75 11.15
CA GLN A 45 -0.03 15.24 12.28
C GLN A 45 -0.74 16.51 11.85
N THR A 46 -2.05 16.56 12.06
CA THR A 46 -2.85 17.77 11.83
C THR A 46 -3.13 18.45 13.17
N ASP A 47 -2.79 19.72 13.30
CA ASP A 47 -3.12 20.51 14.49
C ASP A 47 -4.61 20.90 14.53
N GLY A 48 -5.03 21.55 15.62
CA GLY A 48 -6.42 22.00 15.78
C GLY A 48 -6.87 23.07 14.78
N ASP A 49 -5.93 23.69 14.06
CA ASP A 49 -6.17 24.74 13.06
C ASP A 49 -6.10 24.19 11.62
N GLY A 50 -5.86 22.88 11.45
CA GLY A 50 -5.80 22.21 10.16
C GLY A 50 -4.44 22.24 9.48
N ASN A 51 -3.37 22.69 10.14
CA ASN A 51 -2.02 22.63 9.57
C ASN A 51 -1.47 21.20 9.69
N VAL A 52 -0.92 20.69 8.58
CA VAL A 52 -0.27 19.38 8.53
C VAL A 52 1.23 19.55 8.77
N THR A 53 1.73 18.92 9.83
CA THR A 53 3.17 18.74 10.09
C THR A 53 3.55 17.30 9.85
N GLU A 54 4.64 17.07 9.12
CA GLU A 54 5.16 15.74 8.87
C GLU A 54 6.39 15.48 9.75
N THR A 55 6.37 14.39 10.49
CA THR A 55 7.51 13.93 11.30
C THR A 55 7.93 12.52 10.88
N THR A 56 9.13 12.11 11.28
CA THR A 56 9.63 10.75 11.05
C THR A 56 9.63 9.97 12.36
N GLU A 57 9.11 8.76 12.34
CA GLU A 57 9.17 7.80 13.45
C GLU A 57 10.16 6.68 13.11
N GLU A 58 11.10 6.38 14.02
CA GLU A 58 12.02 5.25 13.88
C GLU A 58 11.24 3.93 13.96
N TYR A 59 11.31 3.15 12.89
CA TYR A 59 10.62 1.86 12.79
C TYR A 59 11.55 0.69 13.08
N ALA A 60 12.76 0.72 12.50
CA ALA A 60 13.78 -0.29 12.76
C ALA A 60 15.18 0.27 12.51
N VAL A 61 16.16 -0.34 13.16
CA VAL A 61 17.57 0.01 12.99
C VAL A 61 18.37 -1.24 12.66
N GLY A 62 19.27 -1.11 11.70
CA GLY A 62 20.25 -2.13 11.37
C GLY A 62 21.62 -1.52 11.11
N SER A 63 22.56 -2.38 10.75
CA SER A 63 23.89 -1.95 10.30
C SER A 63 24.38 -2.82 9.17
N VAL A 64 25.16 -2.23 8.28
CA VAL A 64 25.85 -2.93 7.20
C VAL A 64 27.32 -2.55 7.17
N ASN A 65 28.14 -3.50 6.75
CA ASN A 65 29.53 -3.27 6.43
C ASN A 65 29.95 -4.23 5.31
N ILE A 66 31.23 -4.27 4.96
CA ILE A 66 31.73 -5.10 3.86
C ILE A 66 31.58 -6.62 4.11
N PHE A 67 31.27 -7.05 5.34
CA PHE A 67 31.09 -8.45 5.75
C PHE A 67 29.65 -8.80 6.10
N ASN A 68 28.86 -7.81 6.54
CA ASN A 68 27.52 -8.00 7.08
C ASN A 68 26.48 -7.22 6.26
N ASN A 69 25.40 -7.91 5.92
CA ASN A 69 24.22 -7.31 5.31
C ASN A 69 23.11 -7.19 6.35
N TRP A 70 22.14 -6.33 6.07
CA TRP A 70 20.92 -6.23 6.88
C TRP A 70 19.72 -6.74 6.07
N ILE A 71 18.81 -7.46 6.73
CA ILE A 71 17.50 -7.79 6.17
C ILE A 71 16.58 -6.66 6.59
N LEU A 72 16.06 -5.94 5.60
CA LEU A 72 15.12 -4.84 5.84
C LEU A 72 13.87 -5.36 6.55
N PRO A 73 13.27 -4.58 7.44
CA PRO A 73 12.07 -5.00 8.12
C PRO A 73 10.90 -5.14 7.13
N ALA A 74 9.86 -5.85 7.55
CA ALA A 74 8.59 -5.88 6.85
C ALA A 74 7.98 -4.46 6.75
N ALA A 75 6.93 -4.31 5.94
CA ALA A 75 6.20 -3.05 5.85
C ALA A 75 5.68 -2.62 7.23
N PRO A 76 5.79 -1.33 7.62
CA PRO A 76 5.17 -0.82 8.85
C PRO A 76 3.67 -1.08 8.90
N SER A 77 3.04 -0.96 7.75
CA SER A 77 1.66 -1.35 7.48
C SER A 77 1.52 -1.69 6.00
N ALA A 78 0.57 -2.56 5.64
CA ALA A 78 0.32 -2.89 4.23
C ALA A 78 -0.16 -1.68 3.42
N LYS A 79 -0.88 -0.76 4.08
CA LYS A 79 -1.39 0.50 3.52
C LYS A 79 -1.18 1.66 4.49
N ASN A 80 -1.00 2.87 3.97
CA ASN A 80 -1.03 4.08 4.80
C ASN A 80 -2.49 4.46 5.15
N GLU A 81 -2.66 5.59 5.84
CA GLU A 81 -3.98 6.12 6.24
C GLU A 81 -4.86 6.53 5.05
N LYS A 82 -4.25 6.84 3.90
CA LYS A 82 -4.92 7.15 2.63
C LYS A 82 -5.29 5.88 1.84
N GLY A 83 -4.89 4.70 2.31
CA GLY A 83 -5.14 3.41 1.65
C GLY A 83 -4.13 3.05 0.56
N ASP A 84 -3.06 3.84 0.42
CA ASP A 84 -1.98 3.62 -0.54
C ASP A 84 -1.15 2.40 -0.14
N PRO A 85 -0.83 1.49 -1.05
CA PRO A 85 -0.01 0.32 -0.75
C PRO A 85 1.44 0.68 -0.46
N PHE A 86 2.05 -0.03 0.49
CA PHE A 86 3.48 0.04 0.76
C PHE A 86 4.27 -0.47 -0.45
N LEU A 87 5.16 0.36 -0.97
CA LEU A 87 5.99 0.04 -2.13
C LEU A 87 7.36 -0.51 -1.71
N GLY A 88 7.94 0.04 -0.64
CA GLY A 88 9.29 -0.33 -0.20
C GLY A 88 9.92 0.71 0.73
N TRP A 89 11.20 0.49 1.00
CA TRP A 89 12.07 1.38 1.75
C TRP A 89 12.95 2.16 0.78
N SER A 90 12.94 3.50 0.82
CA SER A 90 13.74 4.31 -0.11
C SER A 90 14.78 5.20 0.56
N LEU A 91 15.91 5.41 -0.12
CA LEU A 91 16.92 6.41 0.24
C LEU A 91 16.43 7.85 0.02
N LYS A 92 15.34 8.03 -0.74
CA LYS A 92 14.73 9.32 -1.01
C LYS A 92 13.39 9.43 -0.29
N LYS A 93 13.20 10.50 0.48
CA LYS A 93 11.99 10.73 1.29
C LYS A 93 10.71 10.81 0.44
N ASP A 94 10.79 11.52 -0.67
CA ASP A 94 9.72 11.82 -1.63
C ASP A 94 9.85 10.96 -2.90
N PHE A 95 10.27 9.70 -2.75
CA PHE A 95 10.41 8.78 -3.88
C PHE A 95 9.09 8.64 -4.66
N THR A 96 9.16 8.83 -5.97
CA THR A 96 8.04 8.71 -6.89
C THR A 96 8.31 7.61 -7.92
N SER A 97 7.52 6.53 -7.85
CA SER A 97 7.62 5.40 -8.78
C SER A 97 7.44 5.84 -10.24
N GLY A 98 8.30 5.34 -11.13
CA GLY A 98 8.31 5.70 -12.55
C GLY A 98 8.92 7.07 -12.88
N THR A 99 9.28 7.86 -11.87
CA THR A 99 10.02 9.13 -12.03
C THR A 99 11.43 9.03 -11.48
N ASP A 100 11.58 8.51 -10.26
CA ASP A 100 12.87 8.33 -9.60
C ASP A 100 13.56 7.02 -9.99
N ASP A 101 14.88 6.97 -9.80
CA ASP A 101 15.68 5.77 -10.06
C ASP A 101 15.29 4.65 -9.08
N ASN A 102 14.84 3.51 -9.62
CA ASN A 102 14.47 2.33 -8.85
C ASN A 102 15.63 1.77 -8.00
N SER A 103 16.89 2.12 -8.29
CA SER A 103 18.03 1.78 -7.42
C SER A 103 17.92 2.37 -6.01
N LEU A 104 17.11 3.42 -5.83
CA LEU A 104 16.83 4.06 -4.55
C LEU A 104 15.76 3.35 -3.73
N LEU A 105 15.12 2.30 -4.24
CA LEU A 105 13.98 1.63 -3.62
C LEU A 105 14.29 0.16 -3.35
N PHE A 106 14.07 -0.27 -2.11
CA PHE A 106 14.34 -1.62 -1.63
C PHE A 106 13.06 -2.30 -1.15
N ASN A 107 12.89 -3.57 -1.51
CA ASN A 107 11.73 -4.37 -1.10
C ASN A 107 11.73 -4.63 0.41
N ALA A 108 10.53 -4.70 1.02
CA ALA A 108 10.38 -5.24 2.38
C ALA A 108 10.97 -6.65 2.47
N ASN A 109 11.62 -6.97 3.60
CA ASN A 109 12.36 -8.22 3.80
C ASN A 109 13.50 -8.47 2.78
N GLY A 110 13.87 -7.45 2.00
CA GLY A 110 15.01 -7.48 1.10
C GLY A 110 16.34 -7.40 1.85
N ILE A 111 17.41 -7.88 1.22
CA ILE A 111 18.77 -7.73 1.75
C ILE A 111 19.33 -6.40 1.26
N ILE A 112 19.80 -5.57 2.19
CA ILE A 112 20.57 -4.37 1.89
C ILE A 112 22.03 -4.58 2.25
N ARG A 113 22.92 -4.16 1.36
CA ARG A 113 24.37 -4.34 1.46
C ARG A 113 25.04 -2.99 1.61
N TYR A 114 26.27 -3.01 2.12
CA TYR A 114 27.08 -1.80 2.27
C TYR A 114 27.21 -0.99 0.96
N ASN A 115 27.47 -1.65 -0.18
CA ASN A 115 27.60 -0.96 -1.46
C ASN A 115 26.31 -0.30 -1.96
N ASP A 116 25.15 -0.71 -1.45
CA ASP A 116 23.86 -0.13 -1.86
C ASP A 116 23.63 1.24 -1.21
N VAL A 117 24.28 1.51 -0.07
CA VAL A 117 23.99 2.69 0.77
C VAL A 117 25.19 3.55 1.13
N LYS A 118 26.42 3.07 0.93
CA LYS A 118 27.64 3.77 1.38
C LYS A 118 27.77 5.20 0.85
N ASP A 119 27.29 5.46 -0.36
CA ASP A 119 27.39 6.76 -1.02
C ASP A 119 26.30 7.74 -0.50
N TYR A 120 25.36 7.26 0.32
CA TYR A 120 24.29 8.03 0.96
C TYR A 120 24.51 8.21 2.47
N ALA A 121 25.63 7.72 3.01
CA ALA A 121 25.90 7.76 4.44
C ALA A 121 26.40 9.16 4.86
N GLU A 122 25.64 9.83 5.73
CA GLU A 122 26.05 11.06 6.40
C GLU A 122 26.47 10.73 7.83
N ALA A 123 27.74 11.03 8.17
CA ALA A 123 28.31 10.69 9.48
C ALA A 123 28.04 9.22 9.89
N GLU A 124 28.23 8.29 8.97
CA GLU A 124 28.03 6.83 9.16
C GLU A 124 26.56 6.41 9.37
N ASN A 125 25.59 7.29 9.07
CA ASN A 125 24.16 7.02 9.17
C ASN A 125 23.47 7.15 7.81
N VAL A 126 22.52 6.27 7.56
CA VAL A 126 21.62 6.28 6.39
C VAL A 126 20.19 6.19 6.90
N THR A 127 19.31 7.00 6.33
CA THR A 127 17.87 6.91 6.58
C THR A 127 17.17 6.27 5.38
N LEU A 128 16.30 5.30 5.64
CA LEU A 128 15.39 4.74 4.66
C LEU A 128 13.95 5.11 5.02
N TYR A 129 13.23 5.68 4.07
CA TYR A 129 11.86 6.14 4.25
C TYR A 129 10.89 5.07 3.75
N ALA A 130 9.85 4.79 4.53
CA ALA A 130 8.74 3.98 4.08
C ALA A 130 7.98 4.71 2.96
N ILE A 131 7.96 4.13 1.76
CA ILE A 131 7.28 4.71 0.60
C ILE A 131 5.96 4.00 0.38
N TYR A 132 4.90 4.79 0.26
CA TYR A 132 3.58 4.35 -0.12
C TYR A 132 3.25 4.97 -1.48
N GLN A 133 2.79 4.15 -2.41
CA GLN A 133 2.47 4.64 -3.75
C GLN A 133 1.04 5.16 -3.77
N GLU A 134 0.86 6.44 -4.10
CA GLU A 134 -0.46 7.03 -4.27
C GLU A 134 -1.32 6.12 -5.16
N ARG A 135 -2.45 5.70 -4.59
CA ARG A 135 -3.39 4.85 -5.28
C ARG A 135 -4.26 5.72 -6.19
N VAL A 136 -4.02 5.64 -7.50
CA VAL A 136 -4.93 6.21 -8.48
C VAL A 136 -6.22 5.39 -8.52
N ILE A 137 -7.27 5.89 -7.89
CA ILE A 137 -8.60 5.27 -7.92
C ILE A 137 -9.32 5.71 -9.20
N ILE A 138 -9.35 4.82 -10.20
CA ILE A 138 -10.17 5.00 -11.39
C ILE A 138 -11.63 4.71 -11.03
N ARG A 139 -12.47 5.73 -11.13
CA ARG A 139 -13.91 5.62 -10.91
C ARG A 139 -14.66 5.45 -12.23
N ASN A 140 -15.68 4.60 -12.18
CA ASN A 140 -16.66 4.46 -13.24
C ASN A 140 -17.66 5.63 -13.17
N TYR A 141 -18.60 5.68 -14.12
CA TYR A 141 -19.71 6.65 -14.01
C TYR A 141 -20.54 6.36 -12.75
N LEU A 142 -20.78 5.07 -12.47
CA LEU A 142 -21.37 4.60 -11.21
C LEU A 142 -20.91 3.16 -10.94
N THR A 143 -20.49 2.86 -9.71
CA THR A 143 -20.17 1.51 -9.25
C THR A 143 -21.12 1.09 -8.14
N VAL A 144 -21.90 0.04 -8.40
CA VAL A 144 -22.85 -0.57 -7.46
C VAL A 144 -22.28 -1.88 -6.96
N GLY A 145 -21.85 -1.89 -5.71
CA GLY A 145 -21.44 -3.10 -5.00
C GLY A 145 -22.64 -3.85 -4.41
N TYR A 146 -22.54 -5.17 -4.27
CA TYR A 146 -23.51 -5.93 -3.48
C TYR A 146 -22.85 -7.07 -2.70
N TYR A 147 -23.44 -7.41 -1.55
CA TYR A 147 -23.03 -8.61 -0.80
C TYR A 147 -23.51 -9.86 -1.55
N GLU A 148 -22.60 -10.49 -2.27
CA GLU A 148 -22.83 -11.67 -3.12
C GLU A 148 -22.90 -12.94 -2.27
N ARG A 149 -23.96 -13.02 -1.47
CA ARG A 149 -24.24 -14.17 -0.62
C ARG A 149 -25.73 -14.28 -0.39
N GLU A 150 -26.42 -14.88 -1.35
CA GLU A 150 -27.89 -14.99 -1.38
C GLU A 150 -28.49 -15.53 -0.07
N SER A 151 -27.85 -16.53 0.56
CA SER A 151 -28.29 -17.07 1.85
C SER A 151 -28.32 -16.05 3.00
N THR A 152 -27.55 -14.96 2.89
CA THR A 152 -27.38 -13.91 3.90
C THR A 152 -27.99 -12.57 3.47
N SER A 153 -27.70 -12.12 2.26
CA SER A 153 -28.17 -10.83 1.73
C SER A 153 -29.47 -10.94 0.95
N GLY A 154 -29.80 -12.13 0.43
CA GLY A 154 -30.88 -12.35 -0.53
C GLY A 154 -30.57 -11.83 -1.94
N LEU A 155 -29.33 -11.38 -2.18
CA LEU A 155 -28.89 -10.87 -3.47
C LEU A 155 -28.04 -11.91 -4.20
N ASN A 156 -28.27 -12.02 -5.50
CA ASN A 156 -27.45 -12.69 -6.48
C ASN A 156 -27.28 -11.78 -7.71
N GLU A 157 -26.44 -12.19 -8.66
CA GLU A 157 -26.09 -11.38 -9.82
C GLU A 157 -27.31 -11.01 -10.68
N ASP A 158 -28.20 -11.97 -10.95
CA ASP A 158 -29.38 -11.75 -11.80
C ASP A 158 -30.31 -10.68 -11.22
N ARG A 159 -30.59 -10.76 -9.91
CA ARG A 159 -31.46 -9.82 -9.22
C ARG A 159 -30.88 -8.41 -9.22
N VAL A 160 -29.60 -8.27 -8.88
CA VAL A 160 -28.95 -6.96 -8.84
C VAL A 160 -28.82 -6.39 -10.26
N THR A 161 -28.54 -7.21 -11.25
CA THR A 161 -28.47 -6.80 -12.66
C THR A 161 -29.82 -6.29 -13.16
N ALA A 162 -30.91 -7.01 -12.88
CA ALA A 162 -32.26 -6.55 -13.24
C ALA A 162 -32.59 -5.19 -12.59
N PHE A 163 -32.29 -5.04 -11.29
CA PHE A 163 -32.53 -3.80 -10.56
C PHE A 163 -31.70 -2.62 -11.10
N VAL A 164 -30.41 -2.85 -11.36
CA VAL A 164 -29.51 -1.83 -11.92
C VAL A 164 -29.87 -1.50 -13.37
N ASN A 165 -30.43 -2.42 -14.15
CA ASN A 165 -30.95 -2.12 -15.49
C ASN A 165 -32.14 -1.14 -15.43
N ASN A 166 -33.05 -1.30 -14.46
CA ASN A 166 -34.13 -0.35 -14.22
C ASN A 166 -33.59 1.02 -13.78
N LEU A 167 -32.56 1.04 -12.93
CA LEU A 167 -31.85 2.28 -12.59
C LEU A 167 -31.24 2.95 -13.82
N LYS A 168 -30.59 2.20 -14.71
CA LYS A 168 -29.98 2.75 -15.93
C LYS A 168 -31.02 3.39 -16.85
N ALA A 169 -32.22 2.82 -16.93
CA ALA A 169 -33.35 3.43 -17.64
C ALA A 169 -33.75 4.76 -16.99
N TYR A 170 -33.89 4.81 -15.67
CA TYR A 170 -34.15 6.06 -14.95
C TYR A 170 -33.04 7.10 -15.17
N LEU A 171 -31.77 6.73 -15.04
CA LEU A 171 -30.63 7.63 -15.26
C LEU A 171 -30.58 8.17 -16.70
N LYS A 172 -31.02 7.38 -17.69
CA LYS A 172 -31.21 7.83 -19.08
C LYS A 172 -32.25 8.94 -19.18
N GLU A 173 -33.38 8.78 -18.51
CA GLU A 173 -34.45 9.80 -18.45
C GLU A 173 -33.98 11.07 -17.73
N GLN A 174 -33.08 10.94 -16.73
CA GLN A 174 -32.43 12.06 -16.07
C GLN A 174 -31.31 12.72 -16.90
N GLY A 175 -31.06 12.26 -18.13
CA GLY A 175 -30.14 12.90 -19.07
C GLY A 175 -28.76 12.25 -19.20
N SER A 176 -28.52 11.08 -18.60
CA SER A 176 -27.26 10.35 -18.79
C SER A 176 -27.08 9.90 -20.24
N THR A 177 -25.85 9.98 -20.75
CA THR A 177 -25.49 9.51 -22.11
C THR A 177 -25.34 7.99 -22.15
N ASP A 178 -25.39 7.39 -23.35
CA ASP A 178 -25.20 5.94 -23.48
C ASP A 178 -23.78 5.49 -23.08
N GLU A 179 -22.77 6.34 -23.31
CA GLU A 179 -21.39 6.10 -22.87
C GLU A 179 -21.28 6.05 -21.33
N GLN A 180 -21.88 7.02 -20.65
CA GLN A 180 -21.95 7.03 -19.18
C GLN A 180 -22.68 5.79 -18.64
N LEU A 181 -23.79 5.40 -19.25
CA LEU A 181 -24.54 4.21 -18.85
C LEU A 181 -23.77 2.91 -19.12
N GLN A 182 -22.96 2.83 -20.17
CA GLN A 182 -22.05 1.69 -20.38
C GLN A 182 -20.97 1.61 -19.30
N ASN A 183 -20.62 2.73 -18.70
CA ASN A 183 -19.69 2.83 -17.57
C ASN A 183 -20.40 2.73 -16.19
N VAL A 184 -21.56 2.07 -16.13
CA VAL A 184 -22.17 1.65 -14.85
C VAL A 184 -21.74 0.21 -14.57
N VAL A 185 -21.04 0.00 -13.46
CA VAL A 185 -20.45 -1.28 -13.08
C VAL A 185 -21.20 -1.87 -11.88
N ILE A 186 -21.47 -3.17 -11.95
CA ILE A 186 -22.01 -3.97 -10.84
C ILE A 186 -20.88 -4.87 -10.33
N LYS A 187 -20.68 -4.93 -9.01
CA LYS A 187 -19.63 -5.75 -8.42
C LYS A 187 -20.13 -6.58 -7.24
N GLY A 188 -20.02 -7.89 -7.36
CA GLY A 188 -20.31 -8.84 -6.28
C GLY A 188 -19.13 -8.97 -5.32
N TYR A 189 -19.42 -8.94 -4.03
CA TYR A 189 -18.45 -9.19 -2.97
C TYR A 189 -18.87 -10.39 -2.14
N ASN A 190 -18.07 -11.45 -2.20
CA ASN A 190 -18.32 -12.70 -1.48
C ASN A 190 -17.47 -12.79 -0.19
N GLY A 191 -17.96 -13.55 0.79
CA GLY A 191 -17.26 -13.81 2.05
C GLY A 191 -18.16 -13.67 3.28
N ASN A 192 -17.52 -13.45 4.42
CA ASN A 192 -18.22 -12.97 5.61
C ASN A 192 -18.25 -11.43 5.61
N VAL A 193 -18.97 -10.82 6.56
CA VAL A 193 -19.16 -9.36 6.62
C VAL A 193 -17.83 -8.59 6.67
N SER A 194 -16.84 -9.10 7.39
CA SER A 194 -15.51 -8.48 7.51
C SER A 194 -14.72 -8.60 6.20
N THR A 195 -14.75 -9.77 5.56
CA THR A 195 -14.13 -9.98 4.24
C THR A 195 -14.74 -9.07 3.18
N VAL A 196 -16.08 -8.97 3.13
CA VAL A 196 -16.76 -8.09 2.18
C VAL A 196 -16.37 -6.64 2.40
N GLY A 197 -16.35 -6.19 3.65
CA GLY A 197 -15.93 -4.84 3.98
C GLY A 197 -14.49 -4.54 3.63
N GLN A 198 -13.58 -5.49 3.84
CA GLN A 198 -12.21 -5.39 3.36
C GLN A 198 -12.15 -5.25 1.85
N LEU A 199 -12.85 -6.10 1.08
CA LEU A 199 -12.83 -6.05 -0.38
C LEU A 199 -13.39 -4.73 -0.94
N VAL A 200 -14.46 -4.21 -0.34
CA VAL A 200 -15.07 -2.92 -0.74
C VAL A 200 -14.11 -1.76 -0.47
N ASN A 201 -13.51 -1.71 0.72
CA ASN A 201 -12.52 -0.69 1.07
C ASN A 201 -11.24 -0.84 0.23
N ASP A 202 -10.85 -2.08 -0.06
CA ASP A 202 -9.71 -2.39 -0.91
C ASP A 202 -9.96 -2.03 -2.36
N ASP A 203 -11.19 -1.96 -2.86
CA ASP A 203 -11.51 -1.41 -4.19
C ASP A 203 -11.53 0.11 -4.21
N GLY A 204 -12.07 0.74 -3.15
CA GLY A 204 -12.06 2.19 -2.98
C GLY A 204 -12.87 3.00 -4.01
N ASN A 205 -13.47 2.36 -5.01
CA ASN A 205 -14.26 2.99 -6.07
C ASN A 205 -15.75 2.59 -6.09
N VAL A 206 -16.25 1.99 -5.01
CA VAL A 206 -17.67 1.69 -4.84
C VAL A 206 -18.41 2.96 -4.45
N ASP A 207 -19.49 3.28 -5.14
CA ASP A 207 -20.30 4.45 -4.84
C ASP A 207 -21.49 4.10 -3.96
N ILE A 208 -22.14 2.96 -4.21
CA ILE A 208 -23.29 2.45 -3.45
C ILE A 208 -23.09 0.97 -3.17
N ILE A 209 -23.44 0.49 -1.97
CA ILE A 209 -23.45 -0.94 -1.63
C ILE A 209 -24.82 -1.44 -1.17
N LEU A 210 -25.22 -2.61 -1.69
CA LEU A 210 -26.50 -3.27 -1.43
C LEU A 210 -26.33 -4.52 -0.55
N GLY A 211 -27.34 -4.80 0.28
CA GLY A 211 -27.51 -6.10 0.95
C GLY A 211 -26.69 -6.32 2.22
N MET A 212 -25.90 -5.32 2.63
CA MET A 212 -25.30 -5.30 3.95
C MET A 212 -26.39 -5.16 5.03
N GLY A 213 -26.09 -5.50 6.28
CA GLY A 213 -27.02 -5.31 7.40
C GLY A 213 -26.50 -4.27 8.40
N LYS A 214 -27.13 -4.22 9.59
CA LYS A 214 -26.74 -3.30 10.68
C LYS A 214 -25.25 -3.31 11.06
N ASN A 215 -24.54 -4.42 10.80
CA ASN A 215 -23.12 -4.59 11.11
C ASN A 215 -22.17 -4.07 10.01
N ILE A 216 -22.66 -3.34 9.00
CA ILE A 216 -21.87 -2.80 7.88
C ILE A 216 -20.61 -2.05 8.35
N GLN A 217 -20.72 -1.22 9.39
CA GLN A 217 -19.59 -0.47 9.92
C GLN A 217 -18.90 -1.20 11.08
N SER A 218 -19.63 -1.74 12.05
CA SER A 218 -19.04 -2.35 13.26
C SER A 218 -18.29 -3.65 13.00
N GLN A 219 -18.65 -4.39 11.95
CA GLN A 219 -17.98 -5.63 11.57
C GLN A 219 -17.37 -5.56 10.17
N GLY A 220 -18.03 -4.86 9.23
CA GLY A 220 -17.50 -4.67 7.89
C GLY A 220 -16.47 -3.56 7.79
N GLY A 221 -16.47 -2.59 8.71
CA GLY A 221 -15.57 -1.43 8.60
C GLY A 221 -15.82 -0.58 7.35
N ILE A 222 -16.99 -0.69 6.73
CA ILE A 222 -17.37 0.17 5.60
C ILE A 222 -17.91 1.47 6.18
N VAL A 223 -17.21 2.57 5.90
CA VAL A 223 -17.70 3.93 6.18
C VAL A 223 -18.65 4.33 5.08
N TYR A 224 -19.80 4.89 5.46
CA TYR A 224 -20.84 5.35 4.55
C TYR A 224 -21.21 6.80 4.89
N ILE A 225 -21.68 7.52 3.88
CA ILE A 225 -22.23 8.88 3.99
C ILE A 225 -23.66 8.78 4.52
N GLU A 226 -24.45 7.91 3.90
CA GLU A 226 -25.86 7.72 4.22
C GLU A 226 -26.23 6.26 4.02
N ARG A 227 -27.23 5.78 4.76
CA ARG A 227 -27.81 4.46 4.53
C ARG A 227 -29.29 4.43 4.85
N GLU A 228 -30.02 3.65 4.07
CA GLU A 228 -31.40 3.26 4.37
C GLU A 228 -31.39 1.84 4.95
N THR A 229 -32.22 1.55 5.95
CA THR A 229 -32.19 0.27 6.70
C THR A 229 -33.57 -0.38 6.77
N GLY A 230 -33.65 -1.60 7.30
CA GLY A 230 -34.93 -2.31 7.42
C GLY A 230 -35.49 -2.85 6.10
N LEU A 231 -34.69 -2.82 5.02
CA LEU A 231 -35.10 -3.25 3.69
C LEU A 231 -35.17 -4.77 3.59
N ILE A 232 -36.04 -5.26 2.71
CA ILE A 232 -36.16 -6.66 2.34
C ILE A 232 -35.46 -6.86 1.01
N MET A 233 -34.55 -7.83 0.93
CA MET A 233 -33.90 -8.25 -0.32
C MET A 233 -33.88 -9.78 -0.37
N GLY A 234 -34.46 -10.40 -1.40
CA GLY A 234 -34.57 -11.87 -1.54
C GLY A 234 -35.09 -12.58 -0.31
N GLY A 235 -36.17 -12.04 0.27
CA GLY A 235 -36.76 -12.51 1.52
C GLY A 235 -35.90 -12.32 2.78
N LYS A 236 -34.70 -11.73 2.68
CA LYS A 236 -33.88 -11.37 3.85
C LYS A 236 -34.25 -9.99 4.34
N THR A 237 -34.54 -9.88 5.64
CA THR A 237 -34.89 -8.63 6.30
C THR A 237 -33.65 -7.91 6.86
N GLU A 238 -33.83 -6.67 7.33
CA GLU A 238 -32.79 -5.86 7.97
C GLU A 238 -31.57 -5.62 7.05
N ARG A 239 -31.83 -5.52 5.74
CA ARG A 239 -30.82 -5.13 4.75
C ARG A 239 -30.76 -3.62 4.63
N CYS A 240 -29.66 -3.13 4.07
CA CYS A 240 -29.45 -1.72 3.80
C CYS A 240 -28.97 -1.48 2.37
N ILE A 241 -29.23 -0.26 1.91
CA ILE A 241 -28.57 0.38 0.78
C ILE A 241 -27.77 1.53 1.38
N ALA A 242 -26.46 1.58 1.11
CA ALA A 242 -25.58 2.60 1.67
C ALA A 242 -24.83 3.35 0.58
N LEU A 243 -24.83 4.67 0.65
CA LEU A 243 -24.03 5.58 -0.17
C LEU A 243 -22.63 5.71 0.44
N LEU A 244 -21.60 5.38 -0.32
CA LEU A 244 -20.21 5.37 0.11
C LEU A 244 -19.41 6.55 -0.47
N TYR A 245 -19.85 7.10 -1.61
CA TYR A 245 -19.18 8.22 -2.27
C TYR A 245 -20.18 9.23 -2.80
N GLU A 246 -19.92 10.52 -2.60
CA GLU A 246 -20.80 11.61 -3.05
C GLU A 246 -20.43 12.06 -4.46
N SER A 247 -21.35 11.87 -5.39
CA SER A 247 -21.37 12.52 -6.71
C SER A 247 -22.82 12.76 -7.10
N GLU A 248 -23.07 13.66 -8.06
CA GLU A 248 -24.44 13.96 -8.51
C GLU A 248 -25.18 12.68 -8.97
N VAL A 249 -24.51 11.84 -9.77
CA VAL A 249 -25.08 10.56 -10.23
C VAL A 249 -25.24 9.54 -9.10
N ALA A 250 -24.27 9.44 -8.17
CA ALA A 250 -24.38 8.51 -7.05
C ALA A 250 -25.53 8.90 -6.11
N ARG A 251 -25.74 10.20 -5.89
CA ARG A 251 -26.87 10.72 -5.11
C ARG A 251 -28.21 10.43 -5.78
N LEU A 252 -28.33 10.72 -7.07
CA LEU A 252 -29.54 10.40 -7.86
C LEU A 252 -29.84 8.90 -7.83
N ALA A 253 -28.82 8.07 -8.06
CA ALA A 253 -28.95 6.62 -8.03
C ALA A 253 -29.35 6.11 -6.64
N TYR A 254 -28.74 6.61 -5.58
CA TYR A 254 -29.05 6.22 -4.21
C TYR A 254 -30.51 6.50 -3.86
N ASN A 255 -30.99 7.73 -4.11
CA ASN A 255 -32.37 8.11 -3.83
C ASN A 255 -33.36 7.21 -4.60
N TRP A 256 -33.12 7.00 -5.90
CA TRP A 256 -33.96 6.11 -6.71
C TRP A 256 -33.95 4.68 -6.19
N MET A 257 -32.77 4.14 -5.84
CA MET A 257 -32.63 2.77 -5.35
C MET A 257 -33.35 2.57 -4.02
N VAL A 258 -33.31 3.55 -3.12
CA VAL A 258 -34.04 3.51 -1.85
C VAL A 258 -35.54 3.50 -2.09
N GLU A 259 -36.06 4.41 -2.91
CA GLU A 259 -37.49 4.49 -3.25
C GLU A 259 -37.99 3.23 -3.95
N ASN A 260 -37.13 2.56 -4.72
CA ASN A 260 -37.46 1.38 -5.51
C ASN A 260 -36.97 0.05 -4.90
N ALA A 261 -36.50 0.05 -3.65
CA ALA A 261 -35.93 -1.12 -3.00
C ALA A 261 -36.89 -2.32 -2.94
N GLY A 262 -38.20 -2.09 -3.04
CA GLY A 262 -39.21 -3.14 -3.14
C GLY A 262 -39.01 -4.09 -4.33
N GLN A 263 -38.34 -3.65 -5.41
CA GLN A 263 -38.00 -4.50 -6.55
C GLN A 263 -36.95 -5.58 -6.20
N LEU A 264 -36.24 -5.42 -5.08
CA LEU A 264 -35.27 -6.41 -4.60
C LEU A 264 -35.90 -7.42 -3.65
N ALA A 265 -37.17 -7.29 -3.25
CA ALA A 265 -37.74 -8.03 -2.13
C ALA A 265 -37.96 -9.53 -2.41
N ASP A 266 -38.38 -9.89 -3.62
CA ASP A 266 -38.87 -11.24 -4.00
C ASP A 266 -37.78 -12.12 -4.61
#